data_AF-F4XAD4-F1
#
_entry.id   AF-F4XAD4-F1
#
_cell.length_a   1.000
_cell.length_b   1.000
_cell.length_c   1.000
_cell.angle_alpha   90.00
_cell.angle_beta   90.00
_cell.angle_gamma   90.00
#
_symmetry.space_group_name_H-M   'P 1'
#
loop_
_entity.id
_entity.type
_entity.pdbx_description
1 polymer ?
#
loop_
_entity_poly.entity_id
_entity_poly.type
_entity_poly.pdbx_seq_one_letter_code
_entity_poly.pdbx_strand_id
1 'polypeptide(L)'
;MALMYLLLYLFLLLGICSVFLWLPALGVGIGLLVFRPSCRRKLGVLFGLWGLSMVLLLGTAWAESNVSVRLRNWVYTVPVYFWGAVSIVLLIAVAWYAVQHFPAKWIGCLVKIGCALSVFAVFLVGFFYLVLITRTEEVGTWQGQQVVMQKSSFRDATYSYYRYNGPFLMGESLGWSEIPWDIPEYR
;
A
#
# COMPACT_ATOMS: atom_id res chain seq x y z
N MET A 1 9.05 -6.96 -23.92
CA MET A 1 9.94 -7.04 -22.73
C MET A 1 10.53 -5.68 -22.38
N ALA A 2 11.31 -5.01 -23.26
CA ALA A 2 11.94 -3.72 -22.97
C ALA A 2 10.98 -2.57 -22.58
N LEU A 3 9.82 -2.44 -23.24
CA LEU A 3 8.80 -1.43 -22.92
C LEU A 3 8.23 -1.57 -21.50
N MET A 4 8.15 -2.80 -20.99
CA MET A 4 7.59 -3.10 -19.67
C MET A 4 8.60 -2.82 -18.56
N TYR A 5 9.89 -3.07 -18.78
CA TYR A 5 10.95 -2.63 -17.87
C TYR A 5 11.08 -1.12 -17.85
N LEU A 6 10.89 -0.45 -18.99
CA LEU A 6 10.84 1.01 -19.06
C LEU A 6 9.66 1.56 -18.25
N LEU A 7 8.47 0.95 -18.37
CA LEU A 7 7.30 1.28 -17.55
C LEU A 7 7.58 1.05 -16.07
N LEU A 8 8.16 -0.08 -15.70
CA LEU A 8 8.50 -0.39 -14.32
C LEU A 8 9.53 0.61 -13.76
N TYR A 9 10.54 0.98 -14.55
CA TYR A 9 11.58 1.93 -14.18
C TYR A 9 11.04 3.36 -14.06
N LEU A 10 10.18 3.78 -15.00
CA LEU A 10 9.46 5.06 -14.93
C LEU A 10 8.57 5.12 -13.69
N PHE A 11 7.89 4.02 -13.36
CA PHE A 11 7.07 3.91 -12.14
C PHE A 11 7.93 3.95 -10.88
N LEU A 12 9.07 3.27 -10.86
CA LEU A 12 9.99 3.25 -9.72
C LEU A 12 10.64 4.62 -9.51
N LEU A 13 11.01 5.28 -10.60
CA LEU A 13 11.47 6.67 -10.60
C LEU A 13 10.37 7.62 -10.11
N LEU A 14 9.14 7.49 -10.60
CA LEU A 14 8.00 8.29 -10.10
C LEU A 14 7.73 8.03 -8.63
N GLY A 15 7.84 6.78 -8.18
CA GLY A 15 7.72 6.39 -6.77
C GLY A 15 8.81 7.03 -5.90
N ILE A 16 10.06 7.07 -6.36
CA ILE A 16 11.13 7.76 -5.64
C ILE A 16 10.89 9.28 -5.65
N CYS A 17 10.56 9.87 -6.81
CA CYS A 17 10.22 11.29 -6.94
C CYS A 17 9.01 11.69 -6.06
N SER A 18 8.08 10.76 -5.83
CA SER A 18 6.92 10.96 -4.98
C SER A 18 7.28 11.27 -3.53
N VAL A 19 8.31 10.61 -3.01
CA VAL A 19 8.81 10.81 -1.64
C VAL A 19 9.33 12.23 -1.49
N PHE A 20 10.08 12.72 -2.48
CA PHE A 20 10.58 14.09 -2.50
C PHE A 20 9.46 15.13 -2.62
N LEU A 21 8.36 14.81 -3.29
CA LEU A 21 7.16 15.67 -3.36
C LEU A 21 6.35 15.64 -2.05
N TRP A 22 6.45 14.57 -1.28
CA TRP A 22 5.76 14.40 0.00
C TRP A 22 6.44 15.14 1.16
N LEU A 23 7.76 15.27 1.15
CA LEU A 23 8.53 15.97 2.19
C LEU A 23 8.07 17.42 2.44
N PRO A 24 7.84 18.27 1.40
CA PRO A 24 7.28 19.60 1.59
C PRO A 24 5.87 19.59 2.18
N ALA A 25 5.00 18.66 1.73
CA ALA A 25 3.64 18.56 2.24
C ALA A 25 3.60 18.14 3.72
N LEU A 26 4.48 17.21 4.11
CA LEU A 26 4.73 16.86 5.51
C LEU A 26 5.24 18.04 6.32
N GLY A 27 6.23 18.78 5.80
CA GLY A 27 6.78 19.97 6.46
C GLY A 27 5.71 21.04 6.70
N VAL A 28 4.87 21.32 5.70
CA VAL A 28 3.75 22.27 5.83
C VAL A 28 2.70 21.74 6.81
N GLY A 29 2.36 20.44 6.75
CA GLY A 29 1.42 19.81 7.68
C GLY A 29 1.88 19.87 9.13
N ILE A 30 3.15 19.53 9.40
CA ILE A 30 3.77 19.64 10.73
C ILE A 30 3.84 21.11 11.17
N GLY A 31 4.20 22.02 10.26
CA GLY A 31 4.17 23.47 10.52
C GLY A 31 2.79 23.95 10.96
N LEU A 32 1.74 23.56 10.25
CA LEU A 32 0.35 23.88 10.65
C LEU A 32 0.00 23.29 12.03
N LEU A 33 0.48 22.08 12.33
CA LEU A 33 0.28 21.42 13.63
C LEU A 33 0.98 22.18 14.77
N VAL A 34 2.21 22.64 14.55
CA VAL A 34 3.00 23.37 15.54
C VAL A 34 2.47 24.79 15.72
N PHE A 35 2.28 25.53 14.63
CA PHE A 35 2.00 26.97 14.66
C PHE A 35 0.50 27.32 14.82
N ARG A 36 -0.44 26.40 14.54
CA ARG A 36 -1.89 26.67 14.62
C ARG A 36 -2.64 25.68 15.53
N PRO A 37 -3.01 26.08 16.76
CA PRO A 37 -3.68 25.19 17.71
C PRO A 37 -5.08 24.75 17.26
N SER A 38 -5.77 25.55 16.44
CA SER A 38 -7.08 25.21 15.86
C SER A 38 -7.04 23.99 14.92
N CYS A 39 -5.88 23.73 14.30
CA CYS A 39 -5.69 22.66 13.34
C CYS A 39 -5.26 21.34 14.00
N ARG A 40 -4.65 21.41 15.20
CA ARG A 40 -4.00 20.27 15.89
C ARG A 40 -4.90 19.06 16.06
N ARG A 41 -6.17 19.25 16.43
CA ARG A 41 -7.06 18.11 16.73
C ARG A 41 -7.40 17.32 15.47
N LYS A 42 -7.68 17.99 14.35
CA LYS A 42 -8.04 17.32 13.08
C LYS A 42 -6.81 16.79 12.35
N LEU A 43 -5.78 17.62 12.18
CA LEU A 43 -4.53 17.20 11.53
C LEU A 43 -3.78 16.17 12.37
N GLY A 44 -3.73 16.32 13.70
CA GLY A 44 -3.09 15.36 14.59
C GLY A 44 -3.70 13.96 14.53
N VAL A 45 -5.02 13.85 14.43
CA VAL A 45 -5.69 12.55 14.23
C VAL A 45 -5.31 11.95 12.88
N LEU A 46 -5.29 12.74 11.80
CA LEU A 46 -4.90 12.25 10.48
C LEU A 46 -3.43 11.82 10.44
N PHE A 47 -2.52 12.58 11.05
CA PHE A 47 -1.11 12.20 11.21
C PHE A 47 -0.93 10.96 12.08
N GLY A 48 -1.71 10.82 13.16
CA GLY A 48 -1.69 9.65 14.02
C GLY A 48 -2.16 8.39 13.30
N LEU A 49 -3.29 8.47 12.58
CA LEU A 49 -3.80 7.38 11.75
C LEU A 49 -2.80 7.01 10.65
N TRP A 50 -2.22 8.01 10.00
CA TRP A 50 -1.19 7.81 8.98
C TRP A 50 0.04 7.10 9.54
N GLY A 51 0.57 7.58 10.67
CA GLY A 51 1.71 6.97 11.36
C GLY A 51 1.43 5.55 11.84
N LEU A 52 0.25 5.32 12.44
CA LEU A 52 -0.18 3.98 12.87
C LEU A 52 -0.24 3.00 11.69
N SER A 53 -0.79 3.43 10.55
CA SER A 53 -0.83 2.58 9.36
C SER A 53 0.56 2.27 8.80
N MET A 54 1.53 3.19 8.90
CA MET A 54 2.94 2.91 8.58
C MET A 54 3.56 1.88 9.52
N VAL A 55 3.29 1.98 10.82
CA VAL A 55 3.77 0.99 11.81
C VAL A 55 3.17 -0.38 11.52
N LEU A 56 1.89 -0.47 11.13
CA LEU A 56 1.27 -1.74 10.75
C LEU A 56 1.93 -2.34 9.50
N LEU A 57 2.16 -1.53 8.45
CA LEU A 57 2.84 -1.97 7.24
C LEU A 57 4.25 -2.50 7.52
N LEU A 58 5.07 -1.71 8.23
CA LEU A 58 6.43 -2.10 8.59
C LEU A 58 6.46 -3.27 9.57
N GLY A 59 5.51 -3.31 10.51
CA GLY A 59 5.36 -4.39 11.49
C GLY A 59 5.02 -5.73 10.83
N THR A 60 4.14 -5.74 9.84
CA THR A 60 3.82 -6.96 9.07
C THR A 60 5.03 -7.46 8.27
N ALA A 61 5.77 -6.56 7.61
CA ALA A 61 6.98 -6.93 6.89
C ALA A 61 8.08 -7.45 7.83
N TRP A 62 8.27 -6.82 8.99
CA TRP A 62 9.22 -7.24 10.01
C TRP A 62 8.83 -8.58 10.64
N ALA A 63 7.54 -8.82 10.90
CA ALA A 63 7.04 -10.06 11.49
C ALA A 63 7.30 -11.25 10.55
N GLU A 64 7.09 -11.07 9.25
CA GLU A 64 7.35 -12.13 8.26
C GLU A 64 8.85 -12.44 8.15
N SER A 65 9.71 -11.41 8.17
CA SER A 65 11.16 -11.62 8.07
C SER A 65 11.79 -12.26 9.30
N ASN A 66 11.26 -12.01 10.50
CA ASN A 66 11.88 -12.45 11.76
C ASN A 66 11.18 -13.64 12.43
N VAL A 67 9.88 -13.82 12.21
CA VAL A 67 9.09 -14.85 12.91
C VAL A 67 8.74 -16.02 11.98
N SER A 68 9.14 -15.98 10.70
CA SER A 68 8.85 -17.01 9.68
C SER A 68 7.37 -17.31 9.46
N VAL A 69 6.48 -16.42 9.95
CA VAL A 69 5.03 -16.54 9.79
C VAL A 69 4.65 -15.94 8.44
N ARG A 70 4.03 -16.76 7.58
CA ARG A 70 3.48 -16.30 6.30
C ARG A 70 2.04 -15.83 6.50
N LEU A 71 1.81 -14.52 6.38
CA LEU A 71 0.47 -13.94 6.48
C LEU A 71 -0.24 -14.01 5.13
N ARG A 72 -1.57 -14.00 5.15
CA ARG A 72 -2.37 -13.95 3.92
C ARG A 72 -2.26 -12.59 3.23
N ASN A 73 -2.39 -12.59 1.90
CA ASN A 73 -2.17 -11.37 1.09
C ASN A 73 -3.07 -10.18 1.49
N TRP A 74 -4.31 -10.43 1.93
CA TRP A 74 -5.22 -9.37 2.36
C TRP A 74 -4.73 -8.62 3.63
N VAL A 75 -3.93 -9.29 4.48
CA VAL A 75 -3.37 -8.72 5.71
C VAL A 75 -2.40 -7.57 5.41
N TYR A 76 -1.71 -7.62 4.26
CA TYR A 76 -0.83 -6.54 3.80
C TYR A 76 -1.59 -5.50 2.99
N THR A 77 -2.48 -5.95 2.10
CA THR A 77 -3.13 -5.06 1.14
C THR A 77 -4.16 -4.14 1.79
N VAL A 78 -4.89 -4.59 2.82
CA VAL A 78 -5.84 -3.73 3.55
C VAL A 78 -5.15 -2.53 4.23
N PRO A 79 -4.07 -2.70 5.01
CA PRO A 79 -3.29 -1.57 5.52
C PRO A 79 -2.74 -0.65 4.44
N VAL A 80 -2.34 -1.17 3.27
CA VAL A 80 -1.86 -0.34 2.14
C VAL A 80 -2.98 0.54 1.60
N TYR A 81 -4.18 -0.02 1.37
CA TYR A 81 -5.34 0.74 0.92
C TYR A 81 -5.74 1.80 1.94
N PHE A 82 -5.77 1.44 3.22
CA PHE A 82 -6.08 2.36 4.30
C PHE A 82 -5.05 3.50 4.39
N TRP A 83 -3.77 3.17 4.33
CA TRP A 83 -2.68 4.15 4.33
C TRP A 83 -2.78 5.10 3.12
N GLY A 84 -3.07 4.58 1.93
CA GLY A 84 -3.30 5.39 0.73
C GLY A 84 -4.47 6.35 0.89
N ALA A 85 -5.61 5.86 1.39
CA ALA A 85 -6.80 6.69 1.62
C ALA A 85 -6.53 7.80 2.66
N VAL A 86 -5.92 7.46 3.80
CA VAL A 86 -5.57 8.43 4.85
C VAL A 86 -4.58 9.47 4.33
N SER A 87 -3.60 9.06 3.52
CA SER A 87 -2.62 9.95 2.89
C SER A 87 -3.28 10.99 1.98
N ILE A 88 -4.27 10.57 1.17
CA ILE A 88 -5.03 11.49 0.30
C ILE A 88 -5.81 12.50 1.14
N VAL A 89 -6.53 12.03 2.16
CA VAL A 89 -7.31 12.90 3.06
C VAL A 89 -6.40 13.90 3.79
N LEU A 90 -5.25 13.44 4.27
CA LEU A 90 -4.25 14.28 4.93
C LEU A 90 -3.73 15.37 3.98
N LEU A 91 -3.40 15.04 2.74
CA LEU A 91 -2.93 16.01 1.75
C LEU A 91 -3.99 17.07 1.44
N ILE A 92 -5.24 16.67 1.25
CA ILE A 92 -6.36 17.59 1.03
C ILE A 92 -6.51 18.53 2.21
N ALA A 93 -6.47 18.00 3.44
CA ALA A 93 -6.57 18.81 4.66
C ALA A 93 -5.40 19.80 4.76
N VAL A 94 -4.16 19.36 4.57
CA VAL A 94 -2.96 20.21 4.60
C VAL A 94 -3.09 21.34 3.56
N ALA A 95 -3.49 21.03 2.33
CA ALA A 95 -3.65 22.04 1.29
C ALA A 95 -4.76 23.04 1.61
N TRP A 96 -5.90 22.56 2.12
CA TRP A 96 -7.00 23.41 2.53
C TRP A 96 -6.58 24.39 3.64
N TYR A 97 -5.97 23.89 4.71
CA TYR A 97 -5.51 24.71 5.82
C TYR A 97 -4.37 25.65 5.42
N ALA A 98 -3.48 25.23 4.51
CA ALA A 98 -2.41 26.08 4.01
C ALA A 98 -2.96 27.26 3.20
N VAL A 99 -3.94 27.07 2.31
CA VAL A 99 -4.55 28.17 1.56
C VAL A 99 -5.30 29.15 2.47
N GLN A 100 -5.93 28.66 3.55
CA GLN A 100 -6.62 29.52 4.51
C GLN A 100 -5.66 30.39 5.35
N HIS A 101 -4.47 29.88 5.66
CA HIS A 101 -3.54 30.54 6.58
C HIS A 101 -2.34 31.23 5.92
N PHE A 102 -2.05 30.95 4.65
CA PHE A 102 -0.98 31.62 3.89
C PHE A 102 -1.57 32.48 2.76
N PRO A 103 -1.64 33.82 2.93
CA PRO A 103 -2.34 34.73 2.01
C PRO A 103 -1.60 35.01 0.70
N ALA A 104 -0.37 34.51 0.52
CA ALA A 104 0.39 34.75 -0.70
C ALA A 104 -0.15 33.89 -1.86
N LYS A 105 -0.64 34.55 -2.92
CA LYS A 105 -1.19 33.89 -4.12
C LYS A 105 -0.26 32.83 -4.74
N TRP A 106 1.06 33.05 -4.69
CA TRP A 106 2.06 32.10 -5.18
C TRP A 106 2.16 30.84 -4.31
N ILE A 107 2.03 30.97 -2.99
CA ILE A 107 2.01 29.82 -2.06
C ILE A 107 0.74 28.99 -2.29
N GLY A 108 -0.41 29.64 -2.50
CA GLY A 108 -1.65 28.94 -2.84
C GLY A 108 -1.56 28.13 -4.14
N CYS A 109 -0.86 28.65 -5.16
CA CYS A 109 -0.63 27.92 -6.42
C CYS A 109 0.32 26.73 -6.24
N LEU A 110 1.45 26.94 -5.55
CA LEU A 110 2.43 25.91 -5.24
C LEU A 110 1.84 24.77 -4.40
N VAL A 111 1.01 25.11 -3.41
CA VAL A 111 0.32 24.13 -2.56
C VAL A 111 -0.69 23.33 -3.37
N LYS A 112 -1.46 23.93 -4.27
CA LYS A 112 -2.43 23.20 -5.12
C LYS A 112 -1.73 22.23 -6.05
N ILE A 113 -0.69 22.68 -6.74
CA ILE A 113 0.09 21.85 -7.68
C ILE A 113 0.82 20.74 -6.92
N GLY A 114 1.47 21.07 -5.80
CA GLY A 114 2.14 20.10 -4.93
C GLY A 114 1.18 19.08 -4.32
N CYS A 115 -0.05 19.48 -3.96
CA CYS A 115 -1.08 18.58 -3.45
C CYS A 115 -1.59 17.63 -4.54
N ALA A 116 -1.86 18.13 -5.74
CA ALA A 116 -2.26 17.29 -6.87
C ALA A 116 -1.16 16.28 -7.23
N LEU A 117 0.09 16.73 -7.29
CA LEU A 117 1.25 15.87 -7.52
C LEU A 117 1.45 14.82 -6.43
N SER A 118 1.25 15.18 -5.15
CA SER A 118 1.40 14.26 -4.01
C SER A 118 0.26 13.25 -3.90
N VAL A 119 -0.98 13.63 -4.24
CA VAL A 119 -2.11 12.69 -4.35
C VAL A 119 -1.85 11.69 -5.48
N PHE A 120 -1.43 12.18 -6.64
CA PHE A 120 -1.07 11.35 -7.79
C PHE A 120 0.06 10.37 -7.44
N ALA A 121 1.08 10.87 -6.73
CA ALA A 121 2.18 10.10 -6.17
C ALA A 121 1.73 8.97 -5.22
N VAL A 122 0.86 9.26 -4.25
CA VAL A 122 0.33 8.25 -3.30
C VAL A 122 -0.46 7.18 -4.04
N PHE A 123 -1.29 7.58 -5.01
CA PHE A 123 -2.01 6.64 -5.87
C PHE A 123 -1.06 5.76 -6.66
N LEU A 124 0.00 6.33 -7.24
CA LEU A 124 1.00 5.61 -8.01
C LEU A 124 1.80 4.61 -7.17
N VAL A 125 2.26 5.02 -6.00
CA VAL A 125 2.99 4.16 -5.06
C VAL A 125 2.06 3.07 -4.54
N GLY A 126 0.85 3.42 -4.11
CA GLY A 126 -0.15 2.45 -3.66
C GLY A 126 -0.51 1.44 -4.74
N PHE A 127 -0.77 1.90 -5.97
CA PHE A 127 -1.02 1.04 -7.12
C PHE A 127 0.18 0.13 -7.43
N PHE A 128 1.39 0.66 -7.40
CA PHE A 128 2.60 -0.12 -7.63
C PHE A 128 2.80 -1.20 -6.55
N TYR A 129 2.63 -0.82 -5.28
CA TYR A 129 2.73 -1.74 -4.16
C TYR A 129 1.68 -2.85 -4.25
N LEU A 130 0.46 -2.50 -4.66
CA LEU A 130 -0.59 -3.47 -4.95
C LEU A 130 -0.19 -4.38 -6.12
N VAL A 131 0.25 -3.86 -7.26
CA VAL A 131 0.66 -4.69 -8.41
C VAL A 131 1.81 -5.64 -8.05
N LEU A 132 2.74 -5.23 -7.18
CA LEU A 132 3.86 -6.07 -6.75
C LEU A 132 3.48 -7.12 -5.70
N ILE A 133 2.55 -6.81 -4.79
CA ILE A 133 2.28 -7.64 -3.61
C ILE A 133 0.97 -8.40 -3.75
N THR A 134 -0.01 -7.86 -4.47
CA THR A 134 -1.31 -8.53 -4.65
C THR A 134 -1.14 -9.81 -5.46
N ARG A 135 -1.12 -10.91 -4.72
CA ARG A 135 -1.33 -12.23 -5.27
C ARG A 135 -2.80 -12.57 -5.12
N THR A 136 -3.49 -12.79 -6.23
CA THR A 136 -4.91 -13.18 -6.17
C THR A 136 -5.01 -14.52 -5.46
N GLU A 137 -5.75 -14.53 -4.35
CA GLU A 137 -6.02 -15.72 -3.54
C GLU A 137 -7.49 -16.11 -3.70
N GLU A 138 -7.73 -17.36 -4.05
CA GLU A 138 -9.05 -17.96 -4.12
C GLU A 138 -9.13 -19.13 -3.17
N VAL A 139 -10.19 -19.19 -2.37
CA VAL A 139 -10.44 -20.32 -1.45
C VAL A 139 -11.41 -21.28 -2.13
N GLY A 140 -11.01 -22.53 -2.24
CA GLY A 140 -11.79 -23.61 -2.84
C GLY A 140 -11.80 -24.85 -1.97
N THR A 141 -12.49 -25.88 -2.43
CA THR A 141 -12.55 -27.19 -1.77
C THR A 141 -11.90 -28.23 -2.65
N TRP A 142 -10.96 -29.00 -2.09
CA TRP A 142 -10.28 -30.09 -2.78
C TRP A 142 -10.22 -31.31 -1.86
N GLN A 143 -10.68 -32.46 -2.35
CA GLN A 143 -10.78 -33.71 -1.57
C GLN A 143 -11.47 -33.53 -0.19
N GLY A 144 -12.46 -32.64 -0.10
CA GLY A 144 -13.17 -32.33 1.15
C GLY A 144 -12.42 -31.40 2.13
N GLN A 145 -11.22 -30.93 1.78
CA GLN A 145 -10.45 -29.95 2.56
C GLN A 145 -10.53 -28.56 1.93
N GLN A 146 -10.49 -27.50 2.75
CA GLN A 146 -10.37 -26.13 2.26
C GLN A 146 -8.92 -25.83 1.86
N VAL A 147 -8.75 -25.34 0.64
CA VAL A 147 -7.44 -25.03 0.04
C VAL A 147 -7.48 -23.61 -0.53
N VAL A 148 -6.37 -22.91 -0.43
CA VAL A 148 -6.14 -21.60 -1.02
C VAL A 148 -5.28 -21.76 -2.26
N MET A 149 -5.80 -21.34 -3.41
CA MET A 149 -5.05 -21.15 -4.63
C MET A 149 -4.53 -19.71 -4.66
N GLN A 150 -3.22 -19.53 -4.78
CA GLN A 150 -2.58 -18.23 -4.89
C GLN A 150 -1.85 -18.13 -6.23
N LYS A 151 -2.18 -17.12 -7.04
CA LYS A 151 -1.43 -16.86 -8.28
C LYS A 151 -0.08 -16.22 -7.95
N SER A 152 1.02 -16.81 -8.43
CA SER A 152 2.37 -16.39 -8.05
C SER A 152 2.73 -14.99 -8.57
N SER A 153 2.31 -14.65 -9.78
CA SER A 153 2.47 -13.33 -10.37
C SER A 153 1.37 -13.04 -11.39
N PHE A 154 1.20 -11.77 -11.76
CA PHE A 154 0.25 -11.39 -12.81
C PHE A 154 0.61 -12.03 -14.17
N ARG A 155 1.92 -12.24 -14.42
CA ARG A 155 2.47 -12.70 -15.69
C ARG A 155 2.50 -14.22 -15.81
N ASP A 156 2.75 -14.92 -14.70
CA ASP A 156 2.96 -16.36 -14.72
C ASP A 156 1.62 -17.08 -14.56
N ALA A 157 1.46 -18.17 -15.31
CA ALA A 157 0.34 -19.08 -15.13
C ALA A 157 0.55 -20.03 -13.94
N THR A 158 1.53 -19.75 -13.06
CA THR A 158 1.83 -20.61 -11.93
C THR A 158 0.95 -20.27 -10.74
N TYR A 159 0.26 -21.28 -10.22
CA TYR A 159 -0.60 -21.22 -9.05
C TYR A 159 0.05 -22.04 -7.94
N SER A 160 0.26 -21.43 -6.78
CA SER A 160 0.69 -22.12 -5.57
C SER A 160 -0.52 -22.47 -4.72
N TYR A 161 -0.52 -23.66 -4.14
CA TYR A 161 -1.62 -24.16 -3.32
C TYR A 161 -1.20 -24.28 -1.87
N TYR A 162 -2.08 -23.86 -0.97
CA TYR A 162 -1.85 -23.90 0.48
C TYR A 162 -3.08 -24.44 1.20
N ARG A 163 -2.90 -25.23 2.25
CA ARG A 163 -4.01 -25.57 3.14
C ARG A 163 -4.60 -24.30 3.74
N TYR A 164 -5.92 -24.23 3.86
CA TYR A 164 -6.56 -23.13 4.55
C TYR A 164 -6.25 -23.20 6.05
N ASN A 165 -5.60 -22.16 6.58
CA ASN A 165 -5.24 -22.05 8.01
C ASN A 165 -5.87 -20.80 8.64
N GLY A 166 -7.16 -20.60 8.37
CA GLY A 166 -7.92 -19.48 8.87
C GLY A 166 -7.69 -18.17 8.11
N PRO A 167 -8.21 -17.05 8.65
CA PRO A 167 -8.25 -15.79 7.92
C PRO A 167 -6.89 -15.09 7.83
N PHE A 168 -5.97 -15.28 8.77
CA PHE A 168 -4.75 -14.45 8.84
C PHE A 168 -3.48 -15.16 8.38
N LEU A 169 -3.41 -16.49 8.54
CA LEU A 169 -2.21 -17.27 8.33
C LEU A 169 -2.33 -18.10 7.05
N MET A 170 -1.23 -18.23 6.31
CA MET A 170 -1.11 -19.28 5.30
C MET A 170 -0.90 -20.64 5.99
N GLY A 171 -1.48 -21.69 5.41
CA GLY A 171 -1.21 -23.06 5.83
C GLY A 171 -0.04 -23.68 5.08
N GLU A 172 0.09 -24.99 5.25
CA GLU A 172 1.13 -25.79 4.61
C GLU A 172 1.03 -25.72 3.08
N SER A 173 2.18 -25.63 2.42
CA SER A 173 2.29 -25.66 0.96
C SER A 173 1.92 -27.05 0.43
N LEU A 174 0.95 -27.11 -0.48
CA LEU A 174 0.54 -28.32 -1.20
C LEU A 174 1.25 -28.45 -2.57
N GLY A 175 2.06 -27.46 -2.94
CA GLY A 175 2.81 -27.46 -4.21
C GLY A 175 2.36 -26.34 -5.14
N TRP A 176 2.69 -26.47 -6.41
CA TRP A 176 2.35 -25.51 -7.46
C TRP A 176 1.99 -26.21 -8.76
N SER A 177 1.14 -25.58 -9.58
CA SER A 177 0.77 -26.05 -10.93
C SER A 177 0.61 -24.86 -11.88
N GLU A 178 0.75 -25.11 -13.18
CA GLU A 178 0.46 -24.13 -14.24
C GLU A 178 -1.02 -24.09 -14.61
N ILE A 179 -1.78 -25.09 -14.18
CA ILE A 179 -3.22 -25.21 -14.43
C ILE A 179 -3.96 -24.87 -13.13
N PRO A 180 -4.98 -24.00 -13.19
CA PRO A 180 -5.76 -23.63 -12.01
C PRO A 180 -6.53 -24.85 -11.46
N TRP A 181 -6.52 -25.02 -10.14
CA TRP A 181 -7.10 -26.14 -9.40
C TRP A 181 -6.55 -27.54 -9.70
N ASP A 182 -5.48 -27.63 -10.50
CA ASP A 182 -4.73 -28.87 -10.72
C ASP A 182 -3.68 -29.04 -9.61
N ILE A 183 -4.14 -29.41 -8.42
CA ILE A 183 -3.27 -29.57 -7.25
C ILE A 183 -2.44 -30.83 -7.44
N PRO A 184 -1.09 -30.75 -7.46
CA PRO A 184 -0.25 -31.93 -7.62
C PRO A 184 -0.52 -32.91 -6.47
N GLU A 185 -0.91 -34.13 -6.81
CA GLU A 185 -0.99 -35.23 -5.85
C GLU A 185 0.43 -35.58 -5.43
N TYR A 186 0.89 -35.03 -4.30
CA TYR A 186 2.05 -35.58 -3.62
C TYR A 186 1.68 -37.00 -3.17
N ARG A 187 2.16 -37.99 -3.93
CA ARG A 187 2.26 -39.38 -3.47
C ARG A 187 3.37 -39.53 -2.45
#